data_AF-V9LKR4-F1
#
_entry.id   AF-V9LKR4-F1
#
_cell.length_a   1.000
_cell.length_b   1.000
_cell.length_c   1.000
_cell.angle_alpha   90.00
_cell.angle_beta   90.00
_cell.angle_gamma   90.00
#
_symmetry.space_group_name_H-M   'P 1'
#
loop_
_entity.id
_entity.type
_entity.pdbx_description
1 polymer ?
#
loop_
_entity_poly.entity_id
_entity_poly.type
_entity_poly.pdbx_seq_one_letter_code
_entity_poly.pdbx_strand_id
1 'polypeptide(L)'
;WLSRSIRSLILTVLCFLTSATTLLKSENVGCDEYLGSDKVVDKCGMCGGDNTSCKVVSGIFKDSLSSVGYHKIIEIPEGATKINVTEMAKSRNYLALRCRSGRSVINGNWAIDRPGKYEGGGTMFTYKRPNEIGRA
;
A
#
# COMPACT_ATOMS: atom_id res chain seq x y z
N TRP A 1 18.55 -22.51 18.53
CA TRP A 1 18.14 -22.37 17.12
C TRP A 1 16.90 -21.47 17.01
N LEU A 2 17.08 -20.15 17.11
CA LEU A 2 16.07 -19.19 16.65
C LEU A 2 16.80 -18.06 15.93
N SER A 3 16.38 -17.83 14.70
CA SER A 3 17.07 -17.09 13.65
C SER A 3 17.32 -15.62 14.00
N ARG A 4 18.59 -15.23 14.09
CA ARG A 4 19.04 -13.83 14.14
C ARG A 4 19.08 -13.25 12.72
N SER A 5 17.98 -12.65 12.26
CA SER A 5 17.97 -11.50 11.32
C SER A 5 16.53 -11.20 10.92
N ILE A 6 15.86 -10.31 11.66
CA ILE A 6 14.65 -9.65 11.19
C ILE A 6 14.97 -8.17 11.20
N ARG A 7 15.05 -7.56 10.02
CA ARG A 7 15.08 -6.12 9.87
C ARG A 7 13.69 -5.75 9.32
N SER A 8 13.01 -4.73 9.83
CA SER A 8 11.62 -4.44 9.41
C SER A 8 11.32 -2.94 9.42
N LEU A 9 10.44 -2.54 8.51
CA LEU A 9 10.25 -1.19 8.02
C LEU A 9 8.81 -0.75 8.29
N ILE A 10 8.54 0.36 8.97
CA ILE A 10 7.18 0.84 9.22
C ILE A 10 6.75 1.83 8.14
N LEU A 11 5.63 1.52 7.51
CA LEU A 11 4.77 2.45 6.81
C LEU A 11 3.60 2.80 7.74
N THR A 12 3.45 4.07 8.12
CA THR A 12 2.35 4.48 9.01
C THR A 12 1.19 5.01 8.19
N VAL A 13 -0.03 4.50 8.36
CA VAL A 13 -1.25 5.02 7.69
C VAL A 13 -2.11 5.76 8.70
N LEU A 14 -2.57 6.94 8.29
CA LEU A 14 -3.65 7.72 8.90
C LEU A 14 -4.99 6.99 8.71
N CYS A 15 -5.64 6.66 9.81
CA CYS A 15 -6.85 5.84 9.85
C CYS A 15 -8.06 6.77 10.00
N PHE A 16 -8.75 7.09 8.91
CA PHE A 16 -10.10 7.66 8.94
C PHE A 16 -10.99 7.01 7.88
N LEU A 17 -12.30 6.97 8.19
CA LEU A 17 -13.36 6.25 7.50
C LEU A 17 -13.69 6.87 6.14
N THR A 18 -13.65 6.09 5.05
CA THR A 18 -14.57 6.26 3.91
C THR A 18 -14.85 4.91 3.22
N SER A 19 -16.10 4.74 2.77
CA SER A 19 -16.68 3.51 2.22
C SER A 19 -15.98 2.98 0.96
N ALA A 20 -15.82 1.66 0.90
CA ALA A 20 -15.41 0.94 -0.30
C ALA A 20 -16.56 0.87 -1.31
N THR A 21 -16.36 1.36 -2.54
CA THR A 21 -17.22 1.06 -3.68
C THR A 21 -16.74 -0.20 -4.39
N THR A 22 -17.66 -1.13 -4.59
CA THR A 22 -17.48 -2.40 -5.31
C THR A 22 -17.22 -2.16 -6.80
N LEU A 23 -16.15 -2.75 -7.34
CA LEU A 23 -15.84 -2.71 -8.78
C LEU A 23 -16.43 -3.94 -9.46
N LEU A 24 -17.58 -3.76 -10.13
CA LEU A 24 -18.12 -4.70 -11.12
C LEU A 24 -17.39 -4.50 -12.45
N LYS A 25 -17.13 -5.58 -13.18
CA LYS A 25 -16.37 -5.57 -14.43
C LYS A 25 -17.25 -6.03 -15.59
N SER A 26 -17.44 -5.21 -16.62
CA SER A 26 -17.79 -5.65 -17.99
C SER A 26 -17.63 -4.54 -19.02
N GLU A 27 -17.23 -4.94 -20.25
CA GLU A 27 -17.09 -4.22 -21.53
C GLU A 27 -16.46 -2.82 -21.52
N ASN A 28 -15.99 -2.31 -22.68
CA ASN A 28 -15.35 -0.99 -22.78
C ASN A 28 -16.38 0.13 -22.57
N VAL A 29 -16.84 0.27 -21.33
CA VAL A 29 -17.62 1.38 -20.81
C VAL A 29 -16.60 2.43 -20.38
N GLY A 30 -16.73 3.65 -20.91
CA GLY A 30 -15.94 4.78 -20.44
C GLY A 30 -16.20 5.03 -18.96
N CYS A 31 -15.32 5.77 -18.29
CA CYS A 31 -15.50 6.05 -16.86
C CYS A 31 -16.77 6.86 -16.51
N ASP A 32 -17.48 7.35 -17.53
CA ASP A 32 -18.74 8.09 -17.46
C ASP A 32 -19.97 7.20 -17.71
N GLU A 33 -19.81 5.88 -17.64
CA GLU A 33 -20.88 4.88 -17.76
C GLU A 33 -21.47 4.74 -19.18
N TYR A 34 -20.88 5.41 -20.18
CA TYR A 34 -21.28 5.29 -21.59
C TYR A 34 -20.43 4.25 -22.35
N LEU A 35 -21.11 3.36 -23.09
CA LEU A 35 -20.47 2.40 -23.99
C LEU A 35 -19.80 3.12 -25.17
N GLY A 36 -18.54 2.79 -25.44
CA GLY A 36 -17.77 3.39 -26.54
C GLY A 36 -17.27 4.81 -26.26
N SER A 37 -17.37 5.29 -25.02
CA SER A 37 -16.77 6.55 -24.58
C SER A 37 -15.27 6.37 -24.35
N ASP A 38 -14.47 7.25 -24.95
CA ASP A 38 -13.00 7.27 -24.78
C ASP A 38 -12.57 7.93 -23.44
N LYS A 39 -13.52 8.27 -22.56
CA LYS A 39 -13.18 8.90 -21.28
C LYS A 39 -12.57 7.89 -20.32
N VAL A 40 -11.41 8.26 -19.78
CA VAL A 40 -10.65 7.47 -18.81
C VAL A 40 -10.55 8.23 -17.49
N VAL A 41 -10.49 7.47 -16.39
CA VAL A 41 -10.21 8.02 -15.06
C VAL A 41 -8.78 8.58 -15.03
N ASP A 42 -8.63 9.83 -14.61
CA ASP A 42 -7.33 10.49 -14.48
C ASP A 42 -6.50 9.93 -13.31
N LYS A 43 -5.29 10.47 -13.09
CA LYS A 43 -4.42 10.04 -11.99
C LYS A 43 -5.06 10.28 -10.62
N CYS A 44 -5.89 11.30 -10.49
CA CYS A 44 -6.58 11.69 -9.26
C CYS A 44 -7.86 10.89 -8.98
N GLY A 45 -8.33 10.07 -9.93
CA GLY A 45 -9.55 9.29 -9.76
C GLY A 45 -10.79 9.96 -10.36
N MET A 46 -10.64 11.07 -11.10
CA MET A 46 -11.76 11.77 -11.74
C MET A 46 -11.94 11.32 -13.19
N CYS A 47 -13.17 11.04 -13.59
CA CYS A 47 -13.48 10.68 -14.97
C CYS A 47 -13.31 11.88 -15.90
N GLY A 48 -12.48 11.75 -16.95
CA GLY A 48 -12.18 12.85 -17.87
C GLY A 48 -11.44 14.02 -17.22
N GLY A 49 -10.78 13.78 -16.07
CA GLY A 49 -10.03 14.80 -15.36
C GLY A 49 -8.70 15.17 -16.05
N ASP A 50 -8.17 16.32 -15.67
CA ASP A 50 -6.94 16.91 -16.22
C ASP A 50 -5.70 16.66 -15.33
N ASN A 51 -5.82 15.85 -14.27
CA ASN A 51 -4.81 15.57 -13.26
C ASN A 51 -4.46 16.74 -12.32
N THR A 52 -5.29 17.80 -12.23
CA THR A 52 -5.01 18.96 -11.37
C THR A 52 -5.69 18.89 -10.00
N SER A 53 -6.69 18.01 -9.82
CA SER A 53 -7.48 17.91 -8.58
C SER A 53 -6.76 17.24 -7.41
N CYS A 54 -5.56 16.72 -7.62
CA CYS A 54 -4.76 16.07 -6.58
C CYS A 54 -3.26 16.31 -6.80
N LYS A 55 -2.49 16.06 -5.74
CA LYS A 55 -1.02 16.08 -5.79
C LYS A 55 -0.48 14.65 -5.79
N VAL A 56 0.38 14.35 -6.76
CA VAL A 56 1.16 13.10 -6.76
C VAL A 56 2.37 13.25 -5.84
N VAL A 57 2.51 12.34 -4.89
CA VAL A 57 3.67 12.25 -3.99
C VAL A 57 4.43 10.97 -4.29
N SER A 58 5.71 11.09 -4.60
CA SER A 58 6.61 9.96 -4.88
C SER A 58 7.98 10.18 -4.25
N GLY A 59 8.70 9.09 -3.97
CA GLY A 59 10.01 9.16 -3.35
C GLY A 59 10.65 7.78 -3.22
N ILE A 60 11.96 7.77 -2.95
CA ILE A 60 12.74 6.55 -2.71
C ILE A 60 13.46 6.72 -1.38
N PHE A 61 13.27 5.78 -0.47
CA PHE A 61 14.03 5.72 0.77
C PHE A 61 15.31 4.90 0.58
N LYS A 62 16.46 5.50 0.91
CA LYS A 62 17.79 4.88 0.72
C LYS A 62 18.63 4.83 1.99
N ASP A 63 18.12 5.34 3.11
CA ASP A 63 18.93 5.47 4.32
C ASP A 63 19.28 4.10 4.92
N SER A 64 20.49 4.02 5.48
CA SER A 64 20.96 2.82 6.15
C SER A 64 20.36 2.71 7.55
N LEU A 65 19.49 1.72 7.73
CA LEU A 65 18.90 1.40 9.03
C LEU A 65 19.86 0.51 9.83
N SER A 66 20.67 1.17 10.68
CA SER A 66 21.73 0.51 11.45
C SER A 66 21.22 -0.19 12.72
N SER A 67 20.14 0.29 13.33
CA SER A 67 19.55 -0.31 14.52
C SER A 67 18.45 -1.32 14.19
N VAL A 68 18.39 -2.39 14.98
CA VAL A 68 17.33 -3.41 14.87
C VAL A 68 16.05 -2.82 15.42
N GLY A 69 14.99 -2.89 14.64
CA GLY A 69 13.69 -2.39 15.05
C GLY A 69 12.83 -2.00 13.86
N TYR A 70 11.70 -1.42 14.21
CA TYR A 70 10.72 -0.91 13.30
C TYR A 70 11.00 0.58 13.03
N HIS A 71 11.28 0.93 11.78
CA HIS A 71 11.65 2.30 11.38
C HIS A 71 10.57 2.97 10.54
N LYS A 72 10.08 4.14 10.97
CA LYS A 72 9.12 4.93 10.17
C LYS A 72 9.84 5.51 8.95
N ILE A 73 9.42 5.09 7.74
CA ILE A 73 9.90 5.70 6.48
C ILE A 73 9.00 6.85 6.05
N ILE A 74 7.71 6.54 5.92
CA ILE A 74 6.74 7.48 5.40
C ILE A 74 5.41 7.28 6.10
N GLU A 75 4.70 8.38 6.17
CA GLU A 75 3.34 8.42 6.62
C GLU A 75 2.44 8.65 5.41
N ILE A 76 1.50 7.74 5.19
CA ILE A 76 0.51 7.87 4.13
C ILE A 76 -0.47 8.97 4.58
N PRO A 77 -0.56 10.08 3.82
CA PRO A 77 -1.44 11.17 4.17
C PRO A 77 -2.90 10.74 4.05
N GLU A 78 -3.76 11.41 4.80
CA GLU A 78 -5.20 11.23 4.69
C GLU A 78 -5.68 11.56 3.28
N GLY A 79 -6.66 10.79 2.78
CA GLY A 79 -7.17 10.95 1.41
C GLY A 79 -6.23 10.44 0.30
N ALA A 80 -5.08 9.86 0.65
CA ALA A 80 -4.21 9.25 -0.35
C ALA A 80 -4.91 8.07 -1.04
N THR A 81 -5.01 8.14 -2.36
CA THR A 81 -5.49 7.05 -3.21
C THR A 81 -4.34 6.47 -4.02
N LYS A 82 -4.54 5.28 -4.60
CA LYS A 82 -3.55 4.62 -5.48
C LYS A 82 -2.16 4.46 -4.86
N ILE A 83 -2.11 4.13 -3.57
CA ILE A 83 -0.88 3.96 -2.80
C ILE A 83 -0.13 2.72 -3.31
N ASN A 84 1.13 2.89 -3.70
CA ASN A 84 2.02 1.78 -4.05
C ASN A 84 3.36 1.93 -3.31
N VAL A 85 3.75 0.89 -2.57
CA VAL A 85 5.04 0.83 -1.87
C VAL A 85 5.71 -0.49 -2.23
N THR A 86 6.87 -0.39 -2.86
CA THR A 86 7.62 -1.53 -3.35
C THR A 86 9.05 -1.47 -2.83
N GLU A 87 9.53 -2.58 -2.30
CA GLU A 87 10.96 -2.75 -2.07
C GLU A 87 11.67 -2.88 -3.43
N MET A 88 12.44 -1.87 -3.82
CA MET A 88 13.09 -1.83 -5.14
C MET A 88 14.30 -2.76 -5.26
N ALA A 89 14.98 -3.02 -4.14
CA ALA A 89 16.15 -3.89 -4.09
C ALA A 89 15.98 -4.88 -2.93
N LYS A 90 16.17 -6.16 -3.23
CA LYS A 90 16.03 -7.24 -2.25
C LYS A 90 16.94 -6.98 -1.05
N SER A 91 16.36 -6.86 0.13
CA SER A 91 17.08 -6.73 1.38
C SER A 91 16.63 -7.79 2.38
N ARG A 92 17.19 -7.74 3.60
CA ARG A 92 16.68 -8.53 4.73
C ARG A 92 15.55 -7.83 5.47
N ASN A 93 15.05 -6.71 4.92
CA ASN A 93 13.98 -5.93 5.52
C ASN A 93 12.62 -6.44 5.05
N TYR A 94 11.61 -6.32 5.93
CA TYR A 94 10.21 -6.51 5.56
C TYR A 94 9.44 -5.20 5.71
N LEU A 95 8.58 -4.90 4.73
CA LEU A 95 7.59 -3.82 4.87
C LEU A 95 6.57 -4.21 5.93
N ALA A 96 6.32 -3.32 6.86
CA ALA A 96 5.29 -3.40 7.88
C ALA A 96 4.36 -2.18 7.74
N LEU A 97 3.10 -2.36 8.09
CA LEU A 97 2.07 -1.33 8.01
C LEU A 97 1.48 -1.19 9.39
N ARG A 98 1.46 0.03 9.92
CA ARG A 98 0.93 0.32 11.25
C ARG A 98 -0.02 1.50 11.20
N CYS A 99 -1.15 1.40 11.87
CA CYS A 99 -2.02 2.54 12.10
C CYS A 99 -1.40 3.49 13.13
N ARG A 100 -1.79 4.76 13.11
CA ARG A 100 -1.42 5.73 14.15
C ARG A 100 -1.79 5.28 15.57
N SER A 101 -2.86 4.49 15.71
CA SER A 101 -3.27 3.88 16.99
C SER A 101 -2.26 2.87 17.57
N GLY A 102 -1.20 2.55 16.83
CA GLY A 102 -0.20 1.54 17.22
C GLY A 102 -0.56 0.13 16.75
N ARG A 103 -1.78 -0.10 16.27
CA ARG A 103 -2.20 -1.39 15.69
C ARG A 103 -1.44 -1.68 14.41
N SER A 104 -0.78 -2.83 14.34
CA SER A 104 -0.19 -3.34 13.10
C SER A 104 -1.26 -3.92 12.18
N VAL A 105 -1.13 -3.62 10.89
CA VAL A 105 -1.97 -4.14 9.80
C VAL A 105 -1.25 -5.27 9.07
N ILE A 106 0.06 -5.11 8.82
CA ILE A 106 0.95 -6.18 8.34
C ILE A 106 2.28 -6.15 9.09
N ASN A 107 2.86 -7.32 9.30
CA ASN A 107 4.17 -7.57 9.90
C ASN A 107 4.39 -6.87 11.24
N GLY A 108 3.42 -7.01 12.15
CA GLY A 108 3.49 -6.53 13.53
C GLY A 108 4.12 -7.54 14.50
N ASN A 109 4.46 -7.08 15.71
CA ASN A 109 4.89 -7.94 16.82
C ASN A 109 6.03 -8.90 16.47
N TRP A 110 6.98 -8.47 15.62
CA TRP A 110 8.10 -9.30 15.15
C TRP A 110 7.69 -10.55 14.35
N ALA A 111 6.42 -10.65 13.97
CA ALA A 111 5.89 -11.71 13.13
C ALA A 111 5.80 -11.24 11.67
N ILE A 112 5.87 -12.22 10.75
CA ILE A 112 5.71 -11.97 9.33
C ILE A 112 4.40 -12.60 8.86
N ASP A 113 3.53 -11.77 8.33
CA ASP A 113 2.21 -12.15 7.83
C ASP A 113 2.30 -12.77 6.44
N ARG A 114 1.34 -13.64 6.13
CA ARG A 114 1.25 -14.28 4.81
C ARG A 114 0.84 -13.27 3.73
N PRO A 115 1.19 -13.48 2.46
CA PRO A 115 0.61 -12.70 1.37
C PRO A 115 -0.93 -12.77 1.42
N GLY A 116 -1.60 -11.64 1.23
CA GLY A 116 -3.04 -11.56 1.42
C GLY A 116 -3.60 -10.14 1.36
N LYS A 117 -4.89 -10.03 1.66
CA LYS A 117 -5.60 -8.75 1.78
C LYS A 117 -5.75 -8.39 3.26
N TYR A 118 -5.41 -7.16 3.62
CA TYR A 118 -5.42 -6.67 5.00
C TYR A 118 -6.14 -5.34 5.07
N GLU A 119 -7.06 -5.21 6.02
CA GLU A 119 -7.80 -3.98 6.24
C GLU A 119 -7.09 -3.06 7.23
N GLY A 120 -6.87 -1.81 6.82
CA GLY A 120 -6.31 -0.76 7.67
C GLY A 120 -6.81 0.61 7.21
N GLY A 121 -7.21 1.48 8.15
CA GLY A 121 -7.65 2.82 7.77
C GLY A 121 -8.82 2.86 6.80
N GLY A 122 -9.77 1.92 6.89
CA GLY A 122 -10.90 1.82 5.95
C GLY A 122 -10.51 1.41 4.53
N THR A 123 -9.24 1.06 4.29
CA THR A 123 -8.70 0.68 2.98
C THR A 123 -8.24 -0.78 3.01
N MET A 124 -8.47 -1.48 1.90
CA MET A 124 -7.97 -2.84 1.69
C MET A 124 -6.58 -2.81 1.05
N PHE A 125 -5.56 -3.20 1.79
CA PHE A 125 -4.19 -3.33 1.30
C PHE A 125 -3.95 -4.74 0.77
N THR A 126 -3.30 -4.85 -0.39
CA THR A 126 -2.83 -6.14 -0.90
C THR A 126 -1.35 -6.28 -0.59
N TYR A 127 -1.01 -7.21 0.31
CA TYR A 127 0.36 -7.53 0.65
C TYR A 127 0.85 -8.72 -0.18
N LYS A 128 1.95 -8.53 -0.91
CA LYS A 128 2.57 -9.56 -1.73
C LYS A 128 4.05 -9.72 -1.35
N ARG A 129 4.52 -10.97 -1.37
CA ARG A 129 5.93 -11.32 -1.22
C ARG A 129 6.34 -12.25 -2.37
N PRO A 130 6.64 -11.70 -3.57
CA PRO A 130 6.91 -12.52 -4.76
C PRO A 130 8.17 -13.38 -4.65
N ASN A 131 9.08 -13.05 -3.72
CA ASN A 131 10.30 -13.81 -3.48
C ASN A 131 10.11 -15.00 -2.51
N GLU A 132 8.89 -15.24 -2.01
CA GLU A 132 8.57 -16.48 -1.33
C GLU A 132 8.17 -17.53 -2.35
N ILE A 133 9.17 -18.30 -2.78
CA ILE A 133 8.96 -19.53 -3.52
C ILE A 133 8.01 -20.41 -2.70
N GLY A 134 6.88 -20.77 -3.30
CA GLY A 134 5.88 -21.62 -2.70
C GLY A 134 6.51 -22.90 -2.16
N ARG A 135 6.36 -23.14 -0.87
CA ARG A 135 6.23 -24.51 -0.36
C ARG A 135 4.73 -24.78 -0.31
N ALA A 136 4.21 -25.22 -1.46
CA ALA A 136 3.05 -26.09 -1.48
C ALA A 136 3.49 -27.47 -0.96
#